data_AF-A0A960QDA4-F1
#
_entry.id   AF-A0A960QDA4-F1
#
_cell.length_a   1.000
_cell.length_b   1.000
_cell.length_c   1.000
_cell.angle_alpha   90.00
_cell.angle_beta   90.00
_cell.angle_gamma   90.00
#
_symmetry.space_group_name_H-M   'P 1'
#
loop_
_entity.id
_entity.type
_entity.pdbx_description
1 polymer ?
#
loop_
_entity_poly.entity_id
_entity_poly.type
_entity_poly.pdbx_seq_one_letter_code
_entity_poly.pdbx_strand_id
1 'polypeptide(L)'
;MSGKPAKTIPEKGLSPTEWRVMQVCWRLKRTTIRDILFEISDRAPAMSYTTVHMLLTRIVEKGYLLLEQDRGNNYYTPAVERAVIVRAAVEDFVDNTLAQEPANLEILEEVLEDRKAGLPASDKPN
;
A
#
# COMPACT_ATOMS: atom_id res chain seq x y z
N MET A 1 -4.49 16.62 20.99
CA MET A 1 -3.46 15.71 21.52
C MET A 1 -2.71 15.14 20.33
N SER A 2 -1.51 15.66 20.11
CA SER A 2 -0.69 15.44 18.93
C SER A 2 0.12 14.16 19.08
N GLY A 3 0.02 13.26 18.10
CA GLY A 3 0.99 12.19 17.88
C GLY A 3 1.62 12.40 16.50
N LYS A 4 2.80 13.03 16.47
CA LYS A 4 3.64 13.06 15.26
C LYS A 4 4.03 11.59 14.99
N PRO A 5 3.71 10.98 13.83
CA PRO A 5 3.99 9.55 13.65
C PRO A 5 5.51 9.34 13.65
N ALA A 6 5.97 8.49 14.56
CA ALA A 6 7.34 8.02 14.58
C ALA A 6 7.61 7.27 13.27
N LYS A 7 8.74 7.59 12.61
CA LYS A 7 9.19 6.97 11.36
C LYS A 7 9.74 5.56 11.63
N THR A 8 8.89 4.65 12.09
CA THR A 8 9.24 3.23 12.29
C THR A 8 8.48 2.40 11.27
N ILE A 9 9.22 1.67 10.43
CA ILE A 9 8.62 0.71 9.49
C ILE A 9 7.95 -0.39 10.34
N PRO A 10 6.67 -0.71 10.10
CA PRO A 10 6.03 -1.83 10.80
C PRO A 10 6.78 -3.15 10.61
N GLU A 11 6.87 -3.94 11.67
CA GLU A 11 7.57 -5.24 11.66
C GLU A 11 6.92 -6.26 10.71
N LYS A 12 5.59 -6.18 10.54
CA LYS A 12 4.83 -7.11 9.71
C LYS A 12 4.45 -6.48 8.39
N GLY A 13 5.03 -6.99 7.30
CA GLY A 13 4.71 -6.57 5.94
C GLY A 13 3.23 -6.63 5.55
N LEU A 14 2.87 -5.90 4.49
CA LEU A 14 1.54 -5.91 3.90
C LEU A 14 1.37 -7.13 2.98
N SER A 15 0.23 -7.81 3.09
CA SER A 15 -0.20 -8.83 2.13
C SER A 15 -0.61 -8.19 0.79
N PRO A 16 -0.70 -8.95 -0.32
CA PRO A 16 -1.10 -8.40 -1.61
C PRO A 16 -2.43 -7.64 -1.60
N THR A 17 -3.42 -8.12 -0.83
CA THR A 17 -4.73 -7.46 -0.70
C THR A 17 -4.64 -6.19 0.15
N GLU A 18 -3.82 -6.19 1.20
CA GLU A 18 -3.59 -4.98 2.02
C GLU A 18 -2.82 -3.92 1.23
N TRP A 19 -1.84 -4.33 0.40
CA TRP A 19 -1.16 -3.44 -0.54
C TRP A 19 -2.15 -2.73 -1.45
N ARG A 20 -3.14 -3.44 -2.00
CA ARG A 20 -4.17 -2.86 -2.86
C ARG A 20 -4.97 -1.75 -2.15
N VAL A 21 -5.34 -1.95 -0.88
CA VAL A 21 -6.01 -0.91 -0.08
C VAL A 21 -5.06 0.25 0.20
N MET A 22 -3.81 -0.03 0.57
CA MET A 22 -2.82 1.00 0.89
C MET A 22 -2.47 1.90 -0.31
N GLN A 23 -2.44 1.38 -1.54
CA GLN A 23 -2.25 2.21 -2.74
C GLN A 23 -3.31 3.32 -2.83
N VAL A 24 -4.56 3.01 -2.49
CA VAL A 24 -5.65 3.99 -2.47
C VAL A 24 -5.49 4.97 -1.31
N CYS A 25 -5.21 4.48 -0.10
CA CYS A 25 -5.01 5.33 1.06
C CYS A 25 -3.84 6.33 0.87
N TRP A 26 -2.72 5.90 0.27
CA TRP A 26 -1.60 6.80 -0.03
C TRP A 26 -1.94 7.87 -1.06
N ARG A 27 -2.82 7.56 -2.02
CA ARG A 27 -3.30 8.52 -3.02
C ARG A 27 -4.27 9.52 -2.41
N LEU A 28 -5.30 9.03 -1.72
CA LEU A 28 -6.36 9.86 -1.14
C LEU A 28 -5.95 10.60 0.15
N LYS A 29 -4.87 10.17 0.79
CA LYS A 29 -4.42 10.69 2.10
C LYS A 29 -5.45 10.42 3.19
N ARG A 30 -6.27 11.41 3.56
CA ARG A 30 -7.32 11.27 4.58
C ARG A 30 -8.59 10.80 3.91
N THR A 31 -9.02 9.57 4.20
CA THR A 31 -10.06 8.89 3.43
C THR A 31 -11.02 8.09 4.31
N THR A 32 -12.20 7.78 3.80
CA THR A 32 -13.16 6.88 4.44
C THR A 32 -13.24 5.54 3.72
N ILE A 33 -13.85 4.54 4.37
CA ILE A 33 -14.11 3.25 3.73
C ILE A 33 -14.94 3.36 2.44
N ARG A 34 -15.85 4.35 2.35
CA ARG A 34 -16.67 4.55 1.15
C ARG A 34 -15.84 5.03 -0.03
N ASP A 35 -14.97 6.00 0.21
CA ASP A 35 -14.04 6.51 -0.82
C ASP A 35 -13.12 5.38 -1.30
N ILE A 36 -12.62 4.56 -0.37
CA ILE A 36 -11.77 3.42 -0.69
C ILE A 36 -12.52 2.39 -1.56
N LEU A 37 -13.77 2.06 -1.21
CA LEU A 37 -14.58 1.12 -2.01
C LEU A 37 -14.82 1.65 -3.42
N PHE A 38 -15.12 2.94 -3.55
CA PHE A 38 -15.32 3.61 -4.83
C PHE A 38 -14.06 3.55 -5.72
N GLU A 39 -12.88 3.79 -5.15
CA GLU A 39 -11.62 3.72 -5.89
C GLU A 39 -11.18 2.29 -6.26
N ILE A 40 -11.66 1.30 -5.51
CA ILE A 40 -11.27 -0.11 -5.66
C ILE A 40 -12.21 -0.86 -6.61
N SER A 41 -13.45 -0.40 -6.79
CA SER A 41 -14.45 -1.07 -7.63
C SER A 41 -14.02 -1.19 -9.10
N ASP A 42 -13.18 -0.27 -9.58
CA ASP A 42 -12.69 -0.27 -10.96
C ASP A 42 -11.64 -1.37 -11.22
N ARG A 43 -11.20 -2.09 -10.19
CA ARG A 43 -10.24 -3.18 -10.30
C ARG A 43 -10.90 -4.52 -9.94
N ALA A 44 -10.74 -5.52 -10.80
CA ALA A 44 -11.18 -6.88 -10.48
C ALA A 44 -10.16 -7.61 -9.58
N PRO A 45 -10.61 -8.47 -8.63
CA PRO A 45 -12.00 -8.62 -8.19
C PRO A 45 -12.43 -7.44 -7.31
N ALA A 46 -13.70 -7.03 -7.39
CA ALA A 46 -14.25 -6.03 -6.47
C ALA A 46 -14.22 -6.58 -5.02
N MET A 47 -14.01 -5.69 -4.05
CA MET A 47 -14.03 -6.06 -2.64
C MET A 47 -15.34 -5.65 -1.98
N SER A 48 -15.88 -6.51 -1.12
CA SER A 48 -17.05 -6.16 -0.31
C SER A 48 -16.69 -5.13 0.77
N TYR A 49 -17.69 -4.41 1.27
CA TYR A 49 -17.53 -3.48 2.39
C TYR A 49 -16.87 -4.15 3.60
N THR A 50 -17.36 -5.33 4.01
CA THR A 50 -16.83 -6.08 5.15
C THR A 50 -15.38 -6.48 4.93
N THR A 51 -15.01 -6.85 3.71
CA THR A 51 -13.62 -7.18 3.35
C THR A 51 -12.72 -5.96 3.52
N VAL A 52 -13.10 -4.80 2.97
CA VAL A 52 -12.31 -3.57 3.12
C VAL A 52 -12.21 -3.15 4.57
N HIS A 53 -13.31 -3.24 5.33
CA HIS A 53 -13.33 -2.94 6.76
C HIS A 53 -12.33 -3.81 7.54
N MET A 54 -12.36 -5.14 7.36
CA MET A 54 -11.42 -6.06 8.01
C MET A 54 -9.97 -5.76 7.64
N LEU A 55 -9.69 -5.46 6.36
CA LEU A 55 -8.34 -5.11 5.91
C LEU A 55 -7.87 -3.81 6.56
N LEU A 56 -8.72 -2.78 6.62
CA LEU A 56 -8.38 -1.51 7.26
C LEU A 56 -8.06 -1.70 8.74
N THR A 57 -8.85 -2.50 9.47
CA THR A 57 -8.54 -2.84 10.86
C THR A 57 -7.15 -3.47 10.99
N ARG A 58 -6.83 -4.48 10.18
CA ARG A 58 -5.51 -5.14 10.20
C ARG A 58 -4.37 -4.19 9.85
N ILE A 59 -4.58 -3.29 8.88
CA ILE A 59 -3.57 -2.32 8.45
C ILE A 59 -3.31 -1.27 9.54
N VAL A 60 -4.36 -0.86 10.27
CA VAL A 60 -4.25 0.01 11.45
C VAL A 60 -3.52 -0.70 12.59
N GLU A 61 -3.87 -1.96 12.88
CA GLU A 61 -3.19 -2.79 13.89
C GLU A 61 -1.70 -2.96 13.59
N LYS A 62 -1.34 -3.09 12.30
CA LYS A 62 0.04 -3.11 11.85
C LYS A 62 0.72 -1.74 11.90
N GLY A 63 0.01 -0.64 12.10
CA GLY A 63 0.58 0.70 12.19
C GLY A 63 0.86 1.39 10.84
N TYR A 64 0.31 0.89 9.73
CA TYR A 64 0.43 1.56 8.42
C TYR A 64 -0.58 2.71 8.24
N LEU A 65 -1.69 2.66 8.97
CA LEU A 65 -2.75 3.66 8.98
C LEU A 65 -3.06 4.13 10.39
N LEU A 66 -3.41 5.41 10.52
CA LEU A 66 -4.06 5.97 11.69
C LEU A 66 -5.58 5.98 11.47
N LEU A 67 -6.34 5.64 12.51
CA LEU A 67 -7.80 5.75 12.55
C LEU A 67 -8.17 6.96 13.41
N GLU A 68 -8.93 7.89 12.84
CA GLU A 68 -9.50 9.05 13.51
C GLU A 68 -11.03 9.01 13.41
N GLN A 69 -11.71 9.32 14.52
CA GLN A 69 -13.16 9.49 14.53
C GLN A 69 -13.52 10.97 14.55
N ASP A 70 -14.28 11.42 13.56
CA ASP A 70 -14.72 12.80 13.43
C ASP A 70 -16.20 12.84 13.03
N ARG A 71 -17.02 13.47 13.88
CA ARG A 71 -18.48 13.60 13.72
C ARG A 71 -19.20 12.28 13.37
N GLY A 72 -18.76 11.19 13.99
CA GLY A 72 -19.34 9.85 13.78
C GLY A 72 -18.85 9.11 12.54
N ASN A 73 -17.91 9.69 11.77
CA ASN A 73 -17.26 9.01 10.65
C ASN A 73 -15.85 8.54 11.03
N ASN A 74 -15.46 7.38 10.49
CA ASN A 74 -14.10 6.85 10.59
C ASN A 74 -13.26 7.34 9.40
N TYR A 75 -12.16 8.02 9.70
CA TYR A 75 -11.16 8.45 8.74
C TYR A 75 -9.86 7.69 8.92
N TYR A 76 -9.29 7.26 7.80
CA TYR A 76 -8.03 6.54 7.72
C TYR A 76 -6.99 7.42 7.05
N THR A 77 -5.80 7.54 7.65
CA THR A 77 -4.69 8.34 7.11
C THR A 77 -3.40 7.53 7.15
N PRO A 78 -2.58 7.52 6.07
CA PRO A 78 -1.25 6.92 6.10
C PRO A 78 -0.40 7.41 7.28
N ALA A 79 0.04 6.46 8.10
CA ALA A 79 1.01 6.70 9.17
C ALA A 79 2.46 6.66 8.66
N VAL A 80 2.65 6.07 7.48
CA VAL A 80 3.96 5.79 6.88
C VAL A 80 4.03 6.29 5.43
N GLU A 81 5.24 6.65 5.01
CA GLU A 81 5.49 7.16 3.67
C GLU A 81 5.58 6.01 2.65
N ARG A 82 4.86 6.15 1.53
CA ARG A 82 4.82 5.13 0.46
C ARG A 82 6.21 4.75 -0.03
N ALA A 83 7.07 5.73 -0.32
CA ALA A 83 8.40 5.49 -0.88
C ALA A 83 9.27 4.62 0.05
N VAL A 84 9.22 4.90 1.35
CA VAL A 84 9.95 4.14 2.38
C VAL A 84 9.47 2.68 2.43
N ILE A 85 8.15 2.47 2.46
CA ILE A 85 7.59 1.11 2.55
C ILE A 85 7.80 0.31 1.25
N VAL A 86 7.67 0.95 0.08
CA VAL A 86 7.95 0.30 -1.20
C VAL A 86 9.42 -0.11 -1.29
N ARG A 87 10.34 0.77 -0.88
CA ARG A 87 11.77 0.44 -0.84
C ARG A 87 12.03 -0.76 0.05
N ALA A 88 11.56 -0.73 1.30
CA ALA A 88 11.77 -1.82 2.25
C ALA A 88 11.22 -3.15 1.74
N ALA A 89 10.05 -3.15 1.08
CA ALA A 89 9.48 -4.36 0.50
C ALA A 89 10.27 -4.90 -0.70
N VAL A 90 10.87 -4.03 -1.51
CA VAL A 90 11.74 -4.44 -2.62
C VAL A 90 13.06 -5.00 -2.08
N GLU A 91 13.67 -4.34 -1.09
CA GLU A 91 14.89 -4.82 -0.43
C GLU A 91 14.67 -6.20 0.19
N ASP A 92 13.58 -6.38 0.95
CA ASP A 92 13.20 -7.68 1.54
C ASP A 92 12.98 -8.77 0.47
N PHE A 93 12.35 -8.44 -0.65
CA PHE A 93 12.16 -9.38 -1.76
C PHE A 93 13.50 -9.76 -2.42
N VAL A 94 14.38 -8.78 -2.66
CA VAL A 94 15.70 -9.02 -3.22
C VAL A 94 16.50 -9.93 -2.29
N ASP A 95 16.59 -9.61 -1.00
CA ASP A 95 17.43 -10.33 -0.05
C ASP A 95 16.92 -11.75 0.22
N ASN A 96 15.59 -11.93 0.34
CA ASN A 96 15.01 -13.21 0.74
C ASN A 96 14.59 -14.11 -0.43
N THR A 97 14.32 -13.55 -1.62
CA THR A 97 13.84 -14.33 -2.78
C THR A 97 14.87 -14.41 -3.90
N LEU A 98 15.54 -13.30 -4.24
CA LEU A 98 16.39 -13.25 -5.44
C LEU A 98 17.86 -13.53 -5.16
N ALA A 99 18.42 -12.96 -4.09
CA ALA A 99 19.85 -12.96 -3.81
C ALA A 99 20.47 -14.34 -3.52
N GLN A 100 19.64 -15.38 -3.38
CA GLN A 100 20.12 -16.77 -3.28
C GLN A 100 20.77 -17.25 -4.59
N GLU A 101 20.43 -16.66 -5.73
CA GLU A 101 20.98 -17.02 -7.04
C GLU A 101 21.14 -15.77 -7.92
N PRO A 102 22.37 -15.38 -8.32
CA PRO A 102 22.61 -14.15 -9.08
C PRO A 102 21.82 -14.03 -10.39
N ALA A 103 21.52 -15.14 -11.05
CA ALA A 103 20.73 -15.17 -12.29
C ALA A 103 19.30 -14.64 -12.10
N ASN A 104 18.75 -14.68 -10.88
CA ASN A 104 17.43 -14.13 -10.60
C ASN A 104 17.36 -12.60 -10.75
N LEU A 105 18.50 -11.90 -10.66
CA LEU A 105 18.56 -10.46 -10.90
C LEU A 105 18.41 -10.12 -12.39
N GLU A 106 18.95 -10.95 -13.28
CA GLU A 106 18.78 -10.81 -14.73
C GLU A 106 17.30 -10.98 -15.10
N ILE A 107 16.63 -12.00 -14.54
CA ILE A 107 15.18 -12.21 -14.72
C ILE A 107 14.37 -11.00 -14.22
N LEU A 108 14.77 -10.39 -13.09
CA LEU A 108 14.11 -9.19 -12.57
C LEU A 108 14.24 -8.01 -13.55
N GLU A 109 15.43 -7.79 -14.12
CA GLU A 109 15.67 -6.74 -15.10
C GLU A 109 14.77 -6.90 -16.32
N GLU A 110 14.73 -8.11 -16.91
CA GLU A 110 13.85 -8.43 -18.05
C GLU A 110 12.37 -8.13 -17.74
N VAL A 111 11.87 -8.62 -16.59
CA VAL A 111 10.47 -8.39 -16.18
C VAL A 111 10.17 -6.89 -15.96
N LEU A 112 11.13 -6.13 -15.42
CA LEU A 112 10.97 -4.69 -15.21
C LEU A 112 10.93 -3.92 -16.53
N GLU A 113 11.73 -4.29 -17.52
CA GLU A 113 11.71 -3.69 -18.85
C GLU A 113 10.37 -3.91 -19.55
N ASP A 114 9.89 -5.15 -19.57
CA ASP A 114 8.58 -5.52 -20.13
C ASP A 114 7.43 -4.72 -19.51
N ARG A 115 7.45 -4.57 -18.17
CA ARG A 115 6.40 -3.84 -17.45
C ARG A 115 6.49 -2.34 -17.66
N LYS A 116 7.69 -1.76 -17.76
CA LYS A 116 7.87 -0.33 -18.08
C LYS A 116 7.37 0.00 -19.48
N ALA A 117 7.63 -0.86 -20.46
CA ALA A 117 7.16 -0.70 -21.82
C ALA A 117 5.61 -0.70 -21.93
N GLY A 118 4.92 -1.38 -20.99
CA GLY A 118 3.46 -1.41 -20.91
C GLY A 118 2.79 -0.35 -20.03
N LEU A 119 3.55 0.50 -19.32
CA LEU A 119 2.96 1.54 -18.46
C LEU A 119 2.56 2.77 -19.29
N PRO A 120 1.33 3.29 -19.16
CA PRO A 120 0.99 4.59 -19.74
C PRO A 120 1.89 5.66 -19.10
N ALA A 121 2.41 6.59 -19.92
CA ALA A 121 3.24 7.68 -19.44
C ALA A 121 2.52 8.40 -18.29
N SER A 122 3.17 8.43 -17.12
CA SER A 122 2.64 8.99 -15.87
C SER A 122 1.96 10.34 -16.09
N ASP A 123 0.65 10.39 -15.90
CA ASP A 123 -0.07 11.64 -15.68
C ASP A 123 0.39 12.20 -14.32
N LYS A 124 1.15 13.29 -14.34
CA LYS A 124 1.64 13.92 -13.12
C LYS A 124 0.43 14.49 -12.37
N PRO A 125 0.22 14.17 -11.08
CA PRO A 125 -0.77 14.89 -10.30
C PRO A 125 -0.28 16.33 -10.11
N ASN A 126 -1.10 17.29 -10.53
CA ASN A 126 -1.00 18.72 -10.27
C ASN A 126 -1.04 19.03 -8.77
#